data_AF-A0A3C1V9U5-F1
#
_entry.id   AF-A0A3C1V9U5-F1
#
_cell.length_a   1.000
_cell.length_b   1.000
_cell.length_c   1.000
_cell.angle_alpha   90.00
_cell.angle_beta   90.00
_cell.angle_gamma   90.00
#
_symmetry.space_group_name_H-M   'P 1'
#
loop_
_entity.id
_entity.type
_entity.pdbx_description
1 polymer ?
#
loop_
_entity_poly.entity_id
_entity_poly.type
_entity_poly.pdbx_seq_one_letter_code
_entity_poly.pdbx_strand_id
1 'polypeptide(L)' 'MGLDIRWPIGLMFTLIGVLLTGYGAVNRAGSLMLDININLIWGIILLVFGVLMLLGAMRGGKTPPSA' A
#
# COMPACT_ATOMS: atom_id res chain seq x y z
N MET A 1 -21.00 -3.84 14.39
CA MET A 1 -19.54 -4.04 14.49
C MET A 1 -18.91 -3.23 13.38
N GLY A 2 -18.54 -1.98 13.64
CA GLY A 2 -17.92 -1.13 12.62
C GLY A 2 -16.59 -1.76 12.22
N LEU A 3 -16.53 -2.34 11.03
CA LEU A 3 -15.29 -2.89 10.49
C LEU A 3 -14.30 -1.73 10.41
N ASP A 4 -13.20 -1.84 11.13
CA ASP A 4 -12.21 -0.79 11.27
C ASP A 4 -11.71 -0.44 9.85
N ILE A 5 -12.15 0.71 9.32
CA ILE A 5 -12.04 1.07 7.89
C ILE A 5 -10.56 1.09 7.44
N ARG A 6 -9.66 1.20 8.42
CA ARG A 6 -8.21 1.15 8.26
C ARG A 6 -7.73 -0.16 7.64
N TRP A 7 -8.40 -1.28 7.95
CA TRP A 7 -8.07 -2.61 7.45
C TRP A 7 -8.34 -2.77 5.94
N PRO A 8 -9.57 -2.58 5.43
CA PRO A 8 -9.86 -2.72 4.00
C PRO A 8 -9.12 -1.69 3.15
N ILE A 9 -8.98 -0.44 3.63
CA ILE A 9 -8.23 0.58 2.90
C ILE A 9 -6.73 0.23 2.84
N GLY A 10 -6.11 -0.14 3.96
CA GLY A 10 -4.69 -0.53 3.97
C GLY A 10 -4.40 -1.75 3.07
N LEU A 11 -5.31 -2.72 3.04
CA LEU A 11 -5.21 -3.88 2.14
C LEU A 11 -5.26 -3.48 0.66
N MET A 12 -6.23 -2.64 0.28
CA MET A 12 -6.40 -2.15 -1.09
C MET A 12 -5.15 -1.39 -1.57
N PHE A 13 -4.65 -0.44 -0.78
CA PHE A 13 -3.45 0.33 -1.12
C PHE A 13 -2.20 -0.56 -1.26
N THR A 14 -2.08 -1.57 -0.41
CA THR A 14 -0.94 -2.52 -0.46
C THR A 14 -1.03 -3.42 -1.69
N LEU A 15 -2.21 -3.97 -2.00
CA LEU A 15 -2.43 -4.80 -3.19
C LEU A 15 -2.14 -4.03 -4.49
N ILE A 16 -2.69 -2.82 -4.60
CA ILE A 16 -2.48 -1.96 -5.77
C ILE A 16 -1.01 -1.53 -5.86
N GLY A 17 -0.38 -1.19 -4.73
CA GLY A 17 1.04 -0.84 -4.67
C GLY A 17 1.95 -1.99 -5.11
N VAL A 18 1.67 -3.22 -4.69
CA VAL A 18 2.39 -4.43 -5.12
C VAL A 18 2.23 -4.66 -6.62
N LEU A 19 1.00 -4.58 -7.14
CA LEU A 19 0.73 -4.76 -8.57
C LEU A 19 1.44 -3.69 -9.40
N LEU A 20 1.39 -2.42 -8.99
CA LEU A 20 2.00 -1.32 -9.72
C LEU A 20 3.54 -1.37 -9.65
N THR A 21 4.10 -1.74 -8.50
CA THR A 21 5.55 -1.97 -8.32
C THR A 21 6.03 -3.13 -9.20
N GLY A 22 5.32 -4.27 -9.17
CA GLY A 22 5.64 -5.43 -10.00
C GLY A 22 5.52 -5.13 -11.49
N TYR A 23 4.47 -4.40 -11.89
CA TYR A 23 4.30 -3.96 -13.27
C TYR A 23 5.43 -3.02 -13.71
N GLY A 24 5.79 -2.01 -12.90
CA GLY A 24 6.92 -1.13 -13.17
C GLY A 24 8.25 -1.87 -13.24
N ALA A 25 8.46 -2.89 -12.41
CA ALA A 25 9.69 -3.68 -12.40
C ALA A 25 9.83 -4.56 -13.66
N VAL A 26 8.73 -5.19 -14.11
CA VAL A 26 8.71 -6.07 -15.29
C VAL A 26 8.66 -5.27 -16.60
N ASN A 27 7.79 -4.26 -16.70
CA ASN A 27 7.57 -3.46 -17.90
C ASN A 27 8.36 -2.16 -17.88
N ARG A 28 9.69 -2.24 -17.73
CA ARG A 28 10.54 -1.04 -17.63
C ARG A 28 10.42 -0.15 -18.87
N ALA A 29 10.39 -0.71 -20.08
CA ALA A 29 10.36 0.05 -21.34
C ALA A 29 9.01 0.73 -21.65
N GLY A 30 7.88 0.10 -21.30
CA GLY A 30 6.53 0.67 -21.49
C GLY A 30 6.10 1.64 -20.37
N SER A 31 6.93 1.76 -19.32
CA SER A 31 6.66 2.59 -18.13
C SER A 31 7.51 3.87 -18.08
N LEU A 32 8.34 4.12 -19.12
CA LEU A 32 9.18 5.31 -19.21
C LEU A 32 8.33 6.47 -19.70
N MET A 33 8.04 7.41 -18.81
CA MET A 33 7.64 8.76 -19.19
C MET A 33 8.79 9.67 -18.79
N LEU A 34 9.42 10.34 -19.76
CA LEU A 34 10.62 11.17 -19.54
C LEU A 34 11.84 10.40 -18.99
N ASP A 35 12.02 9.14 -19.43
CA ASP A 35 13.11 8.24 -19.00
C ASP A 35 13.04 7.82 -17.51
N ILE A 36 11.92 8.11 -16.85
CA ILE A 36 11.65 7.74 -15.46
C ILE A 36 10.55 6.70 -15.41
N ASN A 37 10.78 5.63 -14.65
CA ASN A 37 9.78 4.58 -14.42
C ASN A 37 8.77 5.04 -13.37
N ILE A 38 7.78 5.80 -13.82
CA ILE A 38 6.77 6.43 -12.97
C ILE A 38 5.94 5.40 -12.21
N ASN A 39 5.64 4.27 -12.85
CA ASN A 39 4.89 3.16 -12.26
C ASN A 39 5.66 2.53 -11.10
N LEU A 40 6.97 2.33 -11.23
CA LEU A 40 7.78 1.77 -10.16
C LEU A 40 7.87 2.73 -8.96
N ILE A 41 8.11 4.03 -9.21
CA ILE A 41 8.24 5.03 -8.14
C ILE A 41 6.92 5.17 -7.37
N TRP A 42 5.81 5.39 -8.08
CA TRP A 42 4.51 5.53 -7.44
C TRP A 42 3.99 4.22 -6.85
N GLY A 43 4.32 3.07 -7.44
CA GLY A 43 4.05 1.76 -6.86
C GLY A 43 4.70 1.59 -5.51
N ILE A 44 5.98 1.95 -5.38
CA ILE A 44 6.72 1.91 -4.11
C ILE A 44 6.11 2.87 -3.09
N ILE A 45 5.78 4.11 -3.49
CA ILE A 45 5.15 5.09 -2.60
C ILE A 45 3.80 4.57 -2.06
N LEU A 46 2.94 4.04 -2.94
CA LEU A 46 1.66 3.45 -2.57
C LEU A 46 1.83 2.25 -1.63
N LEU A 47 2.81 1.38 -1.92
CA LEU A 47 3.09 0.19 -1.13
C LEU A 47 3.56 0.57 0.28
N VAL A 48 4.48 1.53 0.41
CA VAL A 48 4.92 2.04 1.71
C VAL A 48 3.74 2.61 2.49
N PHE A 49 2.90 3.42 1.84
CA PHE A 49 1.71 3.99 2.48
C PHE A 49 0.72 2.91 2.97
N GLY A 50 0.39 1.94 2.11
CA GLY A 50 -0.51 0.84 2.46
C GLY A 50 0.00 -0.02 3.60
N VAL A 51 1.30 -0.34 3.61
CA VAL A 51 1.96 -1.09 4.69
C VAL A 51 1.94 -0.31 6.00
N LEU A 52 2.26 0.98 6.00
CA LEU A 52 2.21 1.82 7.21
C LEU A 52 0.79 1.87 7.79
N MET A 53 -0.22 1.94 6.92
CA MET A 53 -1.62 1.95 7.32
C MET A 53 -2.06 0.60 7.92
N LEU A 54 -1.67 -0.52 7.32
CA LEU A 54 -1.88 -1.88 7.87
C LEU A 54 -1.20 -2.05 9.22
N LEU A 55 0.05 -1.62 9.37
CA LEU A 55 0.78 -1.65 10.64
C LEU A 55 0.06 -0.84 11.73
N GLY A 56 -0.47 0.34 11.37
CA GLY A 56 -1.29 1.15 12.27
C GLY A 56 -2.61 0.51 12.66
N ALA A 57 -3.26 -0.21 11.73
CA ALA A 57 -4.49 -0.95 11.98
C ALA A 57 -4.24 -2.14 12.92
N MET A 58 -3.17 -2.90 12.67
CA MET A 58 -2.76 -4.04 13.51
C MET A 58 -2.38 -3.64 14.94
N ARG A 59 -1.81 -2.44 15.12
CA ARG A 59 -1.43 -1.93 16.44
C ARG A 59 -2.60 -1.33 17.22
N GLY A 60 -3.63 -0.82 16.53
CA GLY A 60 -4.79 -0.16 17.17
C GLY A 60 -5.78 -1.12 17.85
N GLY A 61 -5.81 -2.40 17.46
CA GLY A 61 -6.74 -3.39 18.04
C GLY A 61 -6.37 -3.93 19.42
N LYS A 62 -5.36 -3.37 20.09
CA LYS A 62 -4.72 -3.93 21.30
C LYS A 62 -5.02 -3.20 22.61
N THR A 63 -5.97 -2.27 22.63
CA THR A 63 -6.37 -1.61 23.89
C THR A 63 -7.71 -2.18 24.36
N PRO A 64 -7.73 -3.34 25.05
CA PRO A 64 -8.92 -3.71 25.80
C PRO A 64 -9.14 -2.66 26.89
N PRO A 65 -10.39 -2.20 27.10
CA PRO A 65 -10.69 -1.30 28.21
C PRO A 65 -10.34 -2.03 29.51
N SER A 66 -9.51 -1.40 30.34
CA SER A 66 -9.33 -1.79 31.74
C SER A 66 -10.67 -1.62 32.44
N ALA A 67 -11.33 -2.75 32.71
CA ALA A 67 -12.53 -2.83 33.54
C ALA A 67 -12.24 -2.42 34.99
#